data_AF-A0A9X3X8Q4-F1
#
_entry.id   AF-A0A9X3X8Q4-F1
#
_cell.length_a   1.000
_cell.length_b   1.000
_cell.length_c   1.000
_cell.angle_alpha   90.00
_cell.angle_beta   90.00
_cell.angle_gamma   90.00
#
_symmetry.space_group_name_H-M   'P 1'
#
loop_
_entity.id
_entity.type
_entity.pdbx_description
1 polymer ?
#
loop_
_entity_poly.entity_id
_entity_poly.type
_entity_poly.pdbx_seq_one_letter_code
_entity_poly.pdbx_strand_id
1 'polypeptide(L)'
;MKRNVRERLRAALGRRSLAALGVLATGLFGLGFGASSCVGEAGLEAYGCPNPAVFTASVSPYLERRCGTLDCHGQPTRPMRIYGQLGLRHPAENNVSGGAATTQLELESNYASVCNLDPAAMQQVVDDLGSTADKLLLVNKARGLERHKGGKIVNEQDPGDLCILGWLGFKDAATVAASCTAAIEPLK
;
A
#
# COMPACT_ATOMS: atom_id res chain seq x y z
N MET A 1 70.16 -30.59 -36.94
CA MET A 1 71.22 -31.01 -36.00
C MET A 1 70.71 -30.75 -34.58
N LYS A 2 70.41 -31.82 -33.84
CA LYS A 2 69.91 -31.80 -32.46
C LYS A 2 71.03 -31.34 -31.51
N ARG A 3 70.75 -30.43 -30.57
CA ARG A 3 71.38 -30.21 -29.25
C ARG A 3 70.93 -28.84 -28.73
N ASN A 4 70.58 -28.60 -27.48
CA ASN A 4 70.15 -29.45 -26.37
C ASN A 4 69.56 -28.46 -25.36
N VAL A 5 68.27 -28.58 -25.08
CA VAL A 5 67.42 -27.68 -24.26
C VAL A 5 67.76 -27.76 -22.74
N ARG A 6 68.90 -28.36 -22.35
CA ARG A 6 69.16 -28.75 -20.96
C ARG A 6 70.17 -27.90 -20.17
N GLU A 7 70.88 -26.95 -20.79
CA GLU A 7 71.94 -26.19 -20.08
C GLU A 7 71.55 -24.78 -19.62
N ARG A 8 70.44 -24.20 -20.09
CA ARG A 8 69.99 -22.88 -19.62
C ARG A 8 69.21 -22.91 -18.28
N LEU A 9 68.98 -24.10 -17.73
CA LEU A 9 68.09 -24.33 -16.58
C LEU A 9 68.78 -24.37 -15.21
N ARG A 10 70.08 -24.03 -15.10
CA ARG A 10 70.85 -24.20 -13.85
C ARG A 10 71.53 -22.94 -13.30
N ALA A 11 71.25 -21.75 -13.82
CA ALA A 11 72.02 -20.54 -13.46
C ALA A 11 71.25 -19.42 -12.73
N ALA A 12 70.08 -19.68 -12.14
CA ALA A 12 69.37 -18.64 -11.39
C ALA A 12 68.62 -19.13 -10.14
N LEU A 13 68.95 -20.31 -9.63
CA LEU A 13 68.52 -20.78 -8.31
C LEU A 13 69.67 -20.57 -7.33
N GLY A 14 69.70 -19.38 -6.73
CA GLY A 14 70.72 -19.04 -5.76
C GLY A 14 70.39 -17.79 -4.97
N ARG A 15 69.83 -18.01 -3.76
CA ARG A 15 69.82 -17.08 -2.62
C ARG A 15 69.01 -15.80 -2.79
N ARG A 16 67.72 -15.86 -2.43
CA ARG A 16 67.16 -14.89 -1.46
C ARG A 16 66.19 -15.61 -0.55
N SER A 17 66.74 -15.96 0.60
CA SER A 17 66.05 -16.44 1.79
C SER A 17 64.91 -15.50 2.19
N LEU A 18 63.83 -16.12 2.66
CA LEU A 18 63.09 -15.70 3.86
C LEU A 18 62.81 -14.20 3.97
N ALA A 19 61.75 -13.76 3.30
CA ALA A 19 61.02 -12.57 3.73
C ALA A 19 59.52 -12.86 3.59
N ALA A 20 58.88 -13.08 4.75
CA ALA A 20 57.45 -12.92 5.01
C ALA A 20 56.49 -13.70 4.08
N LEU A 21 56.20 -14.99 4.36
CA LEU A 21 55.14 -15.37 5.32
C LEU A 21 54.45 -14.16 5.99
N GLY A 22 53.36 -13.68 5.41
CA GLY A 22 52.57 -12.64 6.08
C GLY A 22 51.48 -11.91 5.30
N VAL A 23 50.93 -12.41 4.18
CA VAL A 23 49.73 -11.79 3.56
C VAL A 23 48.80 -12.84 2.91
N LEU A 24 48.58 -13.99 3.56
CA LEU A 24 47.70 -15.05 3.02
C LEU A 24 46.45 -15.29 3.88
N ALA A 25 45.94 -14.25 4.56
CA ALA A 25 44.77 -14.37 5.43
C ALA A 25 43.82 -13.15 5.39
N THR A 26 43.69 -12.47 4.25
CA THR A 26 42.69 -11.40 4.04
C THR A 26 42.01 -11.51 2.66
N GLY A 27 41.73 -12.73 2.21
CA GLY A 27 41.06 -13.02 0.93
C GLY A 27 39.63 -13.57 1.06
N LEU A 28 39.04 -13.59 2.26
CA LEU A 28 37.81 -14.35 2.55
C LEU A 28 36.82 -13.63 3.48
N PHE A 29 36.80 -12.29 3.47
CA PHE A 29 35.88 -11.49 4.29
C PHE A 29 35.13 -10.42 3.48
N GLY A 30 34.69 -10.76 2.26
CA GLY A 30 34.11 -9.79 1.33
C GLY A 30 32.84 -10.23 0.59
N LEU A 31 32.12 -11.25 1.05
CA LEU A 31 30.91 -11.78 0.36
C LEU A 31 29.72 -12.00 1.30
N GLY A 32 29.62 -11.24 2.39
CA GLY A 32 28.69 -11.54 3.49
C GLY A 32 27.64 -10.49 3.87
N PHE A 33 27.42 -9.43 3.07
CA PHE A 33 26.45 -8.37 3.43
C PHE A 33 25.63 -7.86 2.24
N GLY A 34 25.10 -8.80 1.44
CA GLY A 34 24.28 -8.48 0.26
C GLY A 34 22.80 -8.87 0.36
N ALA A 35 22.34 -9.43 1.49
CA ALA A 35 20.91 -9.72 1.67
C ALA A 35 20.22 -8.47 2.23
N SER A 36 19.87 -7.54 1.33
CA SER A 36 18.87 -6.52 1.60
C SER A 36 17.61 -7.21 2.13
N SER A 37 17.24 -6.95 3.38
CA SER A 37 16.15 -7.62 4.11
C SER A 37 14.76 -7.12 3.68
N CYS A 38 14.53 -6.97 2.37
CA CYS A 38 13.18 -6.92 1.87
C CYS A 38 12.69 -8.37 1.88
N VAL A 39 11.74 -8.69 2.77
CA VAL A 39 10.96 -9.92 2.67
C VAL A 39 10.55 -10.06 1.20
N GLY A 40 10.96 -11.15 0.56
CA GLY A 40 10.53 -11.45 -0.80
C GLY A 40 9.01 -11.53 -0.83
N GLU A 41 8.40 -11.06 -1.92
CA GLU A 41 6.94 -11.05 -2.13
C GLU A 41 6.26 -12.41 -1.92
N ALA A 42 7.03 -13.49 -1.84
CA ALA A 42 6.63 -14.85 -1.52
C ALA A 42 6.03 -15.06 -0.11
N GLY A 43 6.00 -14.02 0.75
CA GLY A 43 5.44 -14.08 2.10
C GLY A 43 4.37 -13.04 2.43
N LEU A 44 3.85 -12.31 1.45
CA LEU A 44 2.78 -11.34 1.70
C LEU A 44 1.45 -12.10 1.88
N GLU A 45 0.88 -12.07 3.08
CA GLU A 45 -0.49 -12.51 3.28
C GLU A 45 -1.43 -11.58 2.50
N ALA A 46 -2.16 -12.16 1.55
CA ALA A 46 -3.20 -11.44 0.83
C ALA A 46 -4.43 -11.33 1.74
N TYR A 47 -4.66 -10.15 2.31
CA TYR A 47 -5.88 -9.87 3.06
C TYR A 47 -7.05 -9.62 2.10
N GLY A 48 -8.19 -10.22 2.40
CA GLY A 48 -9.45 -10.07 1.71
C GLY A 48 -10.01 -8.66 1.91
N CYS A 49 -10.79 -8.22 0.94
CA CYS A 49 -11.57 -7.00 1.03
C CYS A 49 -12.89 -7.17 0.26
N PRO A 50 -13.99 -6.46 0.62
CA PRO A 50 -15.26 -6.61 -0.07
C PRO A 50 -15.21 -6.20 -1.55
N ASN A 51 -16.32 -6.41 -2.27
CA ASN A 51 -16.38 -6.30 -3.73
C ASN A 51 -15.81 -4.96 -4.26
N PRO A 52 -14.72 -4.98 -5.07
CA PRO A 52 -14.10 -3.78 -5.60
C PRO A 52 -15.00 -3.02 -6.58
N ALA A 53 -15.83 -3.70 -7.37
CA ALA A 53 -16.71 -3.05 -8.33
C ALA A 53 -17.80 -2.20 -7.65
N VAL A 54 -18.35 -2.69 -6.53
CA VAL A 54 -19.29 -1.90 -5.71
C VAL A 54 -18.59 -0.71 -5.07
N PHE A 55 -17.35 -0.92 -4.60
CA PHE A 55 -16.55 0.16 -4.02
C PHE A 55 -16.29 1.28 -5.02
N THR A 56 -15.72 0.96 -6.19
CA THR A 56 -15.32 1.97 -7.18
C THR A 56 -16.53 2.72 -7.75
N ALA A 57 -17.66 2.03 -7.92
CA ALA A 57 -18.88 2.62 -8.47
C ALA A 57 -19.65 3.50 -7.48
N SER A 58 -19.57 3.25 -6.16
CA SER A 58 -20.46 3.92 -5.18
C SER A 58 -19.74 4.46 -3.96
N VAL A 59 -18.88 3.67 -3.31
CA VAL A 59 -18.23 4.05 -2.05
C VAL A 59 -17.11 5.05 -2.27
N SER A 60 -16.26 4.85 -3.29
CA SER A 60 -15.14 5.76 -3.59
C SER A 60 -15.62 7.19 -3.89
N PRO A 61 -16.62 7.43 -4.75
CA PRO A 61 -17.17 8.78 -4.94
C PRO A 61 -17.70 9.40 -3.64
N TYR A 62 -18.35 8.62 -2.77
CA TYR A 62 -18.80 9.10 -1.47
C TYR A 62 -17.63 9.51 -0.57
N LEU A 63 -16.59 8.66 -0.47
CA LEU A 63 -15.39 8.95 0.32
C LEU A 63 -14.63 10.16 -0.22
N GLU A 64 -14.55 10.33 -1.53
CA GLU A 64 -13.95 11.51 -2.14
C GLU A 64 -14.67 12.80 -1.72
N ARG A 65 -16.00 12.82 -1.78
CA ARG A 65 -16.83 13.99 -1.43
C ARG A 65 -16.78 14.33 0.06
N ARG A 66 -16.75 13.32 0.94
CA ARG A 66 -16.83 13.50 2.41
C ARG A 66 -15.48 13.55 3.11
N CYS A 67 -14.49 12.85 2.57
CA CYS A 67 -13.20 12.62 3.23
C CYS A 67 -12.01 13.04 2.35
N GLY A 68 -12.17 13.11 1.03
CA GLY A 68 -11.07 13.26 0.07
C GLY A 68 -10.64 14.69 -0.24
N THR A 69 -11.06 15.69 0.54
CA THR A 69 -10.58 17.08 0.36
C THR A 69 -9.14 17.25 0.87
N LEU A 70 -8.45 18.31 0.42
CA LEU A 70 -7.06 18.61 0.79
C LEU A 70 -6.85 18.76 2.33
N ASP A 71 -7.87 19.20 3.06
CA ASP A 71 -7.80 19.34 4.52
C ASP A 71 -7.85 17.99 5.26
N CYS A 72 -8.49 17.00 4.62
CA CYS A 72 -8.74 15.68 5.17
C CYS A 72 -7.79 14.64 4.56
N HIS A 73 -8.30 13.64 3.83
CA HIS A 73 -7.58 12.50 3.26
C HIS A 73 -7.14 12.69 1.82
N GLY A 74 -7.50 13.81 1.19
CA GLY A 74 -6.99 14.23 -0.11
C GLY A 74 -5.59 14.81 -0.06
N GLN A 75 -4.69 14.29 0.76
CA GLN A 75 -3.31 14.78 0.88
C GLN A 75 -2.35 13.64 1.20
N PRO A 76 -1.05 13.75 0.84
CA PRO A 76 -0.10 12.65 0.98
C PRO A 76 0.27 12.32 2.44
N THR A 77 -0.01 13.23 3.37
CA THR A 77 0.36 13.14 4.79
C THR A 77 -0.63 12.33 5.65
N ARG A 78 -1.77 11.88 5.08
CA ARG A 78 -2.69 10.97 5.77
C ARG A 78 -2.38 9.51 5.44
N PRO A 79 -2.49 8.59 6.41
CA PRO A 79 -2.32 7.16 6.17
C PRO A 79 -3.34 6.60 5.17
N MET A 80 -4.63 6.92 5.35
CA MET A 80 -5.65 6.66 4.34
C MET A 80 -5.60 7.81 3.32
N ARG A 81 -5.22 7.52 2.08
CA ARG A 81 -5.16 8.49 0.99
C ARG A 81 -6.37 8.27 0.09
N ILE A 82 -7.09 9.34 -0.17
CA ILE A 82 -8.20 9.35 -1.11
C ILE A 82 -7.82 10.27 -2.25
N TYR A 83 -7.62 9.67 -3.42
CA TYR A 83 -7.38 10.34 -4.67
C TYR A 83 -8.71 10.73 -5.32
N GLY A 84 -8.71 11.84 -6.05
CA GLY A 84 -9.89 12.27 -6.79
C GLY A 84 -9.90 13.73 -7.16
N GLN A 85 -10.97 14.19 -7.78
CA GLN A 85 -11.07 15.52 -8.37
C GLN A 85 -11.00 16.64 -7.32
N LEU A 86 -11.40 16.35 -6.07
CA LEU A 86 -11.50 17.31 -4.97
C LEU A 86 -10.24 17.41 -4.10
N GLY A 87 -9.20 16.64 -4.40
CA GLY A 87 -8.03 16.55 -3.52
C GLY A 87 -6.78 16.03 -4.21
N LEU A 88 -6.14 15.04 -3.59
CA LEU A 88 -4.89 14.46 -4.08
C LEU A 88 -5.12 13.80 -5.44
N ARG A 89 -4.24 14.08 -6.40
CA ARG A 89 -4.25 13.41 -7.70
C ARG A 89 -3.23 12.28 -7.70
N HIS A 90 -3.43 11.24 -8.51
CA HIS A 90 -2.49 10.13 -8.53
C HIS A 90 -1.11 10.55 -9.09
N PRO A 91 0.01 10.24 -8.41
CA PRO A 91 1.33 10.67 -8.86
C PRO A 91 1.78 10.02 -10.17
N ALA A 92 1.32 8.80 -10.46
CA ALA A 92 1.59 8.14 -11.74
C ALA A 92 0.88 8.79 -12.94
N GLU A 93 -0.11 9.66 -12.69
CA GLU A 93 -0.88 10.40 -13.70
C GLU A 93 -0.48 11.88 -13.72
N ASN A 94 0.77 12.19 -13.38
CA ASN A 94 1.35 13.54 -13.35
C ASN A 94 0.61 14.54 -12.45
N ASN A 95 -0.20 14.05 -11.50
CA ASN A 95 -1.00 14.88 -10.61
C ASN A 95 -1.89 15.91 -11.33
N VAL A 96 -2.44 15.58 -12.50
CA VAL A 96 -3.25 16.52 -13.30
C VAL A 96 -4.43 17.04 -12.46
N SER A 97 -4.39 18.34 -12.15
CA SER A 97 -5.40 19.05 -11.35
C SER A 97 -6.37 19.85 -12.24
N GLY A 98 -7.37 20.49 -11.64
CA GLY A 98 -8.33 21.35 -12.37
C GLY A 98 -9.75 20.77 -12.51
N GLY A 99 -10.17 19.91 -11.58
CA GLY A 99 -11.54 19.37 -11.56
C GLY A 99 -11.81 18.32 -12.64
N ALA A 100 -10.76 17.74 -13.23
CA ALA A 100 -10.90 16.55 -14.07
C ALA A 100 -11.54 15.41 -13.27
N ALA A 101 -12.37 14.60 -13.93
CA ALA A 101 -13.01 13.46 -13.28
C ALA A 101 -11.98 12.51 -12.67
N THR A 102 -12.33 11.91 -11.53
CA THR A 102 -11.53 10.89 -10.87
C THR A 102 -11.29 9.71 -11.81
N THR A 103 -10.03 9.32 -11.97
CA THR A 103 -9.62 8.28 -12.94
C THR A 103 -9.85 6.88 -12.39
N GLN A 104 -9.83 5.87 -13.26
CA GLN A 104 -9.94 4.47 -12.83
C GLN A 104 -8.80 4.07 -11.89
N LEU A 105 -7.57 4.53 -12.19
CA LEU A 105 -6.41 4.27 -11.32
C LEU A 105 -6.59 4.90 -9.93
N GLU A 106 -7.16 6.10 -9.86
CA GLU A 106 -7.48 6.74 -8.59
C GLU A 106 -8.52 5.95 -7.79
N LEU A 107 -9.57 5.45 -8.44
CA LEU A 107 -10.59 4.61 -7.79
C LEU A 107 -10.00 3.30 -7.25
N GLU A 108 -9.11 2.65 -8.01
CA GLU A 108 -8.42 1.43 -7.59
C GLU A 108 -7.43 1.69 -6.44
N SER A 109 -6.69 2.80 -6.50
CA SER A 109 -5.81 3.23 -5.42
C SER A 109 -6.58 3.60 -4.15
N ASN A 110 -7.79 4.15 -4.27
CA ASN A 110 -8.68 4.39 -3.13
C ASN A 110 -9.14 3.08 -2.50
N TYR A 111 -9.50 2.08 -3.32
CA TYR A 111 -9.87 0.76 -2.83
C TYR A 111 -8.71 0.15 -2.03
N ALA A 112 -7.52 0.11 -2.61
CA ALA A 112 -6.32 -0.38 -1.94
C ALA A 112 -6.04 0.41 -0.65
N SER A 113 -6.18 1.74 -0.65
CA SER A 113 -5.95 2.54 0.54
C SER A 113 -6.94 2.26 1.67
N VAL A 114 -8.20 1.94 1.36
CA VAL A 114 -9.22 1.61 2.36
C VAL A 114 -9.02 0.20 2.89
N CYS A 115 -8.80 -0.78 2.00
CA CYS A 115 -8.59 -2.17 2.38
C CYS A 115 -7.35 -2.36 3.27
N ASN A 116 -6.28 -1.57 3.03
CA ASN A 116 -5.03 -1.66 3.77
C ASN A 116 -4.93 -0.73 4.98
N LEU A 117 -6.01 -0.03 5.36
CA LEU A 117 -5.99 0.84 6.54
C LEU A 117 -5.84 0.03 7.84
N ASP A 118 -6.55 -1.09 7.91
CA ASP A 118 -6.52 -2.06 9.00
C ASP A 118 -6.73 -3.46 8.41
N PRO A 119 -5.70 -4.05 7.77
CA PRO A 119 -5.87 -5.21 6.90
C PRO A 119 -6.32 -6.46 7.65
N ALA A 120 -5.87 -6.66 8.90
CA ALA A 120 -6.29 -7.79 9.72
C ALA A 120 -7.77 -7.67 10.14
N ALA A 121 -8.22 -6.48 10.54
CA ALA A 121 -9.63 -6.27 10.85
C ALA A 121 -10.51 -6.31 9.58
N MET A 122 -10.01 -5.82 8.45
CA MET A 122 -10.70 -5.93 7.16
C MET A 122 -10.88 -7.39 6.74
N GLN A 123 -9.86 -8.23 6.91
CA GLN A 123 -9.97 -9.67 6.68
C GLN A 123 -11.06 -10.29 7.57
N GLN A 124 -11.09 -9.94 8.86
CA GLN A 124 -12.13 -10.44 9.78
C GLN A 124 -13.54 -10.08 9.30
N VAL A 125 -13.74 -8.85 8.81
CA VAL A 125 -15.02 -8.41 8.21
C VAL A 125 -15.38 -9.25 6.99
N VAL A 126 -14.40 -9.62 6.16
CA VAL A 126 -14.66 -10.51 5.02
C VAL A 126 -15.02 -11.92 5.49
N ASP A 127 -14.28 -12.46 6.45
CA ASP A 127 -14.48 -13.82 6.96
C ASP A 127 -15.84 -14.00 7.63
N ASP A 128 -16.34 -12.95 8.29
CA ASP A 128 -17.62 -12.97 8.99
C ASP A 128 -18.77 -12.28 8.24
N LEU A 129 -18.59 -12.02 6.93
CA LEU A 129 -19.58 -11.41 6.03
C LEU A 129 -20.12 -10.07 6.56
N GLY A 130 -19.25 -9.29 7.19
CA GLY A 130 -19.51 -7.93 7.65
C GLY A 130 -20.19 -7.81 9.01
N SER A 131 -20.34 -8.92 9.75
CA SER A 131 -20.88 -8.89 11.10
C SER A 131 -20.04 -8.07 12.09
N THR A 132 -18.76 -7.85 11.78
CA THR A 132 -17.86 -6.98 12.56
C THR A 132 -17.51 -5.65 11.89
N ALA A 133 -18.20 -5.30 10.79
CA ALA A 133 -17.90 -4.11 9.98
C ALA A 133 -17.94 -2.81 10.79
N ASP A 134 -18.83 -2.71 11.78
CA ASP A 134 -18.99 -1.56 12.65
C ASP A 134 -17.78 -1.30 13.57
N LYS A 135 -16.94 -2.31 13.78
CA LYS A 135 -15.72 -2.22 14.61
C LYS A 135 -14.51 -1.70 13.84
N LEU A 136 -14.57 -1.64 12.51
CA LEU A 136 -13.44 -1.17 11.71
C LEU A 136 -13.05 0.25 12.10
N LEU A 137 -11.74 0.52 12.11
CA LEU A 137 -11.19 1.84 12.38
C LEU A 137 -11.81 2.93 11.50
N LEU A 138 -12.08 2.61 10.22
CA LEU A 138 -12.77 3.49 9.28
C LEU A 138 -14.13 3.94 9.81
N VAL A 139 -14.98 2.99 10.22
CA VAL A 139 -16.35 3.24 10.68
C VAL A 139 -16.35 3.94 12.03
N ASN A 140 -15.55 3.45 12.98
CA ASN A 140 -15.46 4.05 14.32
C ASN A 140 -14.95 5.49 14.28
N LYS A 141 -13.97 5.81 13.43
CA LYS A 141 -13.50 7.20 13.26
C LYS A 141 -14.54 8.07 12.57
N ALA A 142 -15.24 7.56 11.56
CA ALA A 142 -16.31 8.30 10.88
C ALA A 142 -17.47 8.63 11.83
N ARG A 143 -17.84 7.69 12.71
CA ARG A 143 -18.89 7.86 13.74
C ARG A 143 -18.45 8.72 14.95
N GLY A 144 -17.16 9.01 15.07
CA GLY A 144 -16.59 9.75 16.21
C GLY A 144 -16.48 8.92 17.49
N LEU A 145 -16.55 7.59 17.40
CA LEU A 145 -16.30 6.66 18.51
C LEU A 145 -14.80 6.53 18.79
N GLU A 146 -13.98 6.80 17.77
CA GLU A 146 -12.53 6.90 17.86
C GLU A 146 -12.06 8.32 17.55
N ARG A 147 -10.99 8.78 18.22
CA ARG A 147 -10.47 10.14 17.99
C ARG A 147 -10.12 10.32 16.51
N HIS A 148 -10.73 11.32 15.90
CA HIS A 148 -10.56 11.64 14.49
C HIS A 148 -10.32 13.15 14.32
N LYS A 149 -9.29 13.54 13.54
CA LYS A 149 -8.94 14.96 13.35
C LYS A 149 -10.09 15.74 12.70
N GLY A 150 -10.82 15.12 11.78
CA GLY A 150 -12.00 15.72 11.14
C GLY A 150 -13.26 15.72 12.00
N GLY A 151 -13.19 15.22 13.24
CA GLY A 151 -14.37 15.02 14.08
C GLY A 151 -15.29 13.91 13.57
N LYS A 152 -16.54 13.92 14.06
CA LYS A 152 -17.60 13.01 13.63
C LYS A 152 -18.13 13.43 12.25
N ILE A 153 -18.20 12.50 11.32
CA ILE A 153 -18.59 12.72 9.92
C ILE A 153 -19.98 12.17 9.61
N VAL A 154 -20.37 11.08 10.28
CA VAL A 154 -21.66 10.41 10.10
C VAL A 154 -22.29 10.10 11.46
N ASN A 155 -23.62 10.04 11.51
CA ASN A 155 -24.38 9.41 12.58
C ASN A 155 -24.64 7.94 12.22
N GLU A 156 -24.75 7.08 13.24
CA GLU A 156 -25.18 5.71 13.02
C GLU A 156 -26.51 5.66 12.28
N GLN A 157 -26.61 4.76 11.30
CA GLN A 157 -27.77 4.56 10.42
C GLN A 157 -28.11 5.74 9.50
N ASP A 158 -27.30 6.81 9.47
CA ASP A 158 -27.46 7.84 8.43
C ASP A 158 -27.01 7.31 7.05
N PRO A 159 -27.37 7.99 5.95
CA PRO A 159 -27.03 7.50 4.62
C PRO A 159 -25.53 7.27 4.38
N GLY A 160 -24.65 8.06 5.00
CA GLY A 160 -23.21 7.90 4.86
C GLY A 160 -22.68 6.69 5.61
N ASP A 161 -23.19 6.46 6.82
CA ASP A 161 -22.92 5.26 7.60
C ASP A 161 -23.39 4.00 6.86
N LEU A 162 -24.61 4.04 6.32
CA LEU A 162 -25.20 2.95 5.54
C LEU A 162 -24.49 2.71 4.20
N CYS A 163 -23.91 3.74 3.58
CA CYS A 163 -23.08 3.60 2.39
C CYS A 163 -21.86 2.72 2.66
N ILE A 164 -21.10 3.05 3.73
CA ILE A 164 -19.89 2.30 4.11
C ILE A 164 -20.28 0.89 4.58
N LEU A 165 -21.24 0.79 5.52
CA LEU A 165 -21.65 -0.50 6.08
C LEU A 165 -22.37 -1.40 5.08
N GLY A 166 -23.09 -0.85 4.10
CA GLY A 166 -23.71 -1.63 3.04
C GLY A 166 -22.67 -2.37 2.21
N TRP A 167 -21.58 -1.69 1.86
CA TRP A 167 -20.47 -2.30 1.14
C TRP A 167 -19.70 -3.31 1.99
N LEU A 168 -19.34 -2.95 3.23
CA LEU A 168 -18.65 -3.85 4.15
C LEU A 168 -19.51 -5.07 4.54
N GLY A 169 -20.83 -4.91 4.59
CA GLY A 169 -21.83 -5.94 4.89
C GLY A 169 -22.31 -6.70 3.67
N PHE A 170 -21.58 -6.65 2.54
CA PHE A 170 -21.85 -7.43 1.32
C PHE A 170 -23.29 -7.29 0.78
N LYS A 171 -23.92 -6.13 0.97
CA LYS A 171 -25.23 -5.84 0.37
C LYS A 171 -25.11 -5.74 -1.15
N ASP A 172 -26.26 -5.89 -1.83
CA ASP A 172 -26.31 -5.74 -3.27
C ASP A 172 -25.93 -4.30 -3.71
N ALA A 173 -25.41 -4.20 -4.93
CA ALA A 173 -24.89 -2.94 -5.47
C ALA A 173 -25.94 -1.81 -5.50
N ALA A 174 -27.21 -2.13 -5.74
CA ALA A 174 -28.27 -1.11 -5.82
C ALA A 174 -28.58 -0.52 -4.44
N THR A 175 -28.62 -1.35 -3.40
CA THR A 175 -28.76 -0.90 -2.01
C THR A 175 -27.60 0.01 -1.60
N VAL A 176 -26.36 -0.38 -1.89
CA VAL A 176 -25.18 0.43 -1.57
C VAL A 176 -25.21 1.76 -2.33
N ALA A 177 -25.47 1.72 -3.63
CA ALA A 177 -25.54 2.92 -4.47
C ALA A 177 -26.60 3.92 -3.99
N ALA A 178 -27.77 3.43 -3.55
CA ALA A 178 -28.83 4.27 -3.02
C ALA A 178 -28.38 5.03 -1.75
N SER A 179 -27.78 4.32 -0.78
CA SER A 179 -27.27 4.95 0.45
C SER A 179 -26.14 5.95 0.16
N CYS A 180 -25.18 5.59 -0.69
CA CYS A 180 -24.08 6.47 -1.06
C CYS A 180 -24.57 7.73 -1.80
N THR A 181 -25.55 7.59 -2.69
CA THR A 181 -26.16 8.73 -3.40
C THR A 181 -26.84 9.68 -2.42
N ALA A 182 -27.70 9.14 -1.54
CA ALA A 182 -28.39 9.93 -0.52
C ALA A 182 -27.42 10.63 0.46
N ALA A 183 -26.22 10.08 0.66
CA ALA A 183 -25.19 10.69 1.49
C ALA A 183 -24.44 11.85 0.81
N ILE A 184 -24.40 11.89 -0.52
CA ILE A 184 -23.72 12.93 -1.31
C ILE A 184 -24.67 14.06 -1.69
N GLU A 185 -25.94 13.78 -1.97
CA GLU A 185 -26.92 14.78 -2.42
C GLU A 185 -26.99 16.07 -1.57
N PRO A 186 -26.93 16.01 -0.23
CA PRO A 186 -26.96 17.21 0.61
C PRO A 186 -25.69 18.06 0.56
N LEU A 187 -24.62 17.59 -0.10
CA LEU A 187 -23.34 18.26 -0.25
C LEU A 187 -23.20 19.04 -1.57
N LYS A 188 -24.28 19.10 -2.35
CA LYS A 188 -24.36 19.93 -3.56
C LYS A 188 -24.55 21.38 -3.17
#